data_AF-A0A0Q4KHI7-F1
#
_entry.id   AF-A0A0Q4KHI7-F1
#
_cell.length_a   1.000
_cell.length_b   1.000
_cell.length_c   1.000
_cell.angle_alpha   90.00
_cell.angle_beta   90.00
_cell.angle_gamma   90.00
#
_symmetry.space_group_name_H-M   'P 1'
#
loop_
_entity.id
_entity.type
_entity.pdbx_description
1 polymer ?
#
loop_
_entity_poly.entity_id
_entity_poly.type
_entity_poly.pdbx_seq_one_letter_code
_entity_poly.pdbx_strand_id
1 'polypeptide(L)'
;MENTAPSLDLFTRLEIALEERNEAADAFDMFKQDAVMAHAPAPGDEPAITSDDAADAAAGEVDEFSAEVRGLLNDASDADLTSAYEKSGGEVGHPVAEALLGEIKRRSLGI
;
A
#
# COMPACT_ATOMS: atom_id res chain seq x y z
N MET A 1 29.37 12.80 9.15
CA MET A 1 29.12 11.63 8.28
C MET A 1 27.74 11.86 7.69
N GLU A 2 27.67 12.40 6.47
CA GLU A 2 26.41 12.50 5.74
C GLU A 2 25.99 11.08 5.40
N ASN A 3 24.92 10.60 6.02
CA ASN A 3 24.35 9.31 5.70
C ASN A 3 23.49 9.52 4.45
N THR A 4 24.14 9.63 3.29
CA THR A 4 23.51 9.54 1.98
C THR A 4 23.12 8.07 1.76
N ALA A 5 22.12 7.60 2.49
CA ALA A 5 21.28 6.54 1.95
C ALA A 5 20.82 7.05 0.58
N PRO A 6 21.08 6.33 -0.53
CA PRO A 6 20.55 6.74 -1.82
C PRO A 6 19.05 6.90 -1.65
N SER A 7 18.53 8.10 -1.94
CA SER A 7 17.10 8.34 -1.91
C SER A 7 16.46 7.28 -2.81
N LEU A 8 15.67 6.38 -2.22
CA LEU A 8 15.03 5.29 -2.95
C LEU A 8 14.36 5.85 -4.19
N ASP A 9 14.50 5.19 -5.34
CA ASP A 9 13.83 5.60 -6.55
C ASP A 9 12.33 5.32 -6.47
N LEU A 10 11.54 5.99 -7.31
CA LEU A 10 10.08 5.94 -7.27
C LEU A 10 9.52 4.52 -7.34
N PHE A 11 10.08 3.66 -8.21
CA PHE A 11 9.66 2.27 -8.34
C PHE A 11 9.83 1.54 -7.00
N THR A 12 11.03 1.59 -6.41
CA THR A 12 11.32 0.95 -5.12
C THR A 12 10.42 1.46 -4.00
N ARG A 13 10.08 2.76 -3.97
CA ARG A 13 9.14 3.30 -2.96
C ARG A 13 7.73 2.77 -3.13
N LEU A 14 7.26 2.66 -4.37
CA LEU A 14 5.94 2.11 -4.66
C LEU A 14 5.84 0.61 -4.36
N GLU A 15 6.92 -0.15 -4.60
CA GLU A 15 7.00 -1.57 -4.20
C GLU A 15 6.94 -1.72 -2.67
N ILE A 16 7.66 -0.90 -1.92
CA ILE A 16 7.62 -0.93 -0.45
C ILE A 16 6.21 -0.64 0.05
N ALA A 17 5.57 0.43 -0.43
CA ALA A 17 4.20 0.76 -0.04
C ALA A 17 3.22 -0.38 -0.38
N LEU A 18 3.42 -1.07 -1.52
CA LEU A 18 2.60 -2.22 -1.91
C LEU A 18 2.82 -3.41 -0.97
N GLU A 19 4.07 -3.71 -0.62
CA GLU A 19 4.41 -4.78 0.32
C GLU A 19 3.82 -4.51 1.71
N GLU A 20 3.98 -3.29 2.23
CA GLU A 20 3.41 -2.88 3.52
C GLU A 20 1.88 -3.04 3.54
N ARG A 21 1.19 -2.67 2.46
CA ARG A 21 -0.25 -2.91 2.30
C ARG A 21 -0.58 -4.41 2.31
N ASN A 22 0.20 -5.24 1.63
CA ASN A 22 -0.01 -6.70 1.61
C ASN A 22 0.20 -7.31 2.99
N GLU A 23 1.25 -6.89 3.71
CA GLU A 23 1.50 -7.31 5.10
C GLU A 23 0.35 -6.91 6.03
N ALA A 24 -0.19 -5.70 5.89
CA ALA A 24 -1.36 -5.25 6.66
C ALA A 24 -2.61 -6.08 6.33
N ALA A 25 -2.83 -6.42 5.06
CA ALA A 25 -3.93 -7.28 4.63
C ALA A 25 -3.80 -8.71 5.19
N ASP A 26 -2.60 -9.29 5.15
CA ASP A 26 -2.31 -10.62 5.70
C ASP A 26 -2.49 -10.65 7.22
N ALA A 27 -2.06 -9.59 7.92
CA ALA A 27 -2.28 -9.44 9.37
C ALA A 27 -3.77 -9.37 9.71
N PHE A 28 -4.57 -8.66 8.91
CA PHE A 28 -6.02 -8.61 9.06
C PHE A 28 -6.69 -9.96 8.78
N ASP A 29 -6.20 -10.71 7.80
CA ASP A 29 -6.67 -12.06 7.52
C ASP A 29 -6.36 -13.03 8.67
N MET A 30 -5.18 -12.93 9.28
CA MET A 30 -4.83 -13.69 10.48
C MET A 30 -5.71 -13.31 11.67
N PHE A 31 -5.98 -12.01 11.89
CA PHE A 31 -6.92 -11.56 12.93
C PHE A 31 -8.31 -12.17 12.75
N LYS A 32 -8.84 -12.23 11.52
CA LYS A 32 -10.14 -12.86 11.24
C LYS A 32 -10.14 -14.35 11.60
N GLN A 33 -9.05 -15.06 11.30
CA GLN A 33 -8.91 -16.47 11.65
C GLN A 33 -8.86 -16.66 13.18
N ASP A 34 -8.08 -15.83 13.88
CA ASP A 34 -7.98 -15.88 15.33
C ASP A 34 -9.31 -15.53 16.00
N ALA A 35 -10.04 -14.53 15.51
CA ALA A 35 -11.36 -14.14 16.02
C ALA A 35 -12.40 -15.26 15.86
N VAL A 36 -12.34 -16.04 14.78
CA VAL A 36 -13.21 -17.22 14.59
C VAL A 36 -12.86 -18.35 15.56
N MET A 37 -11.58 -18.50 15.91
CA MET A 37 -11.08 -19.56 16.79
C MET A 37 -11.11 -19.16 18.28
N ALA A 38 -11.26 -17.87 18.58
CA ALA A 38 -11.38 -17.37 19.93
C ALA A 38 -12.67 -17.87 20.58
N HIS A 39 -12.55 -18.54 21.72
CA HIS A 39 -13.70 -18.84 22.56
C HIS A 39 -14.39 -17.54 22.96
N ALA A 40 -15.73 -17.55 22.92
CA ALA A 40 -16.53 -16.41 23.36
C ALA A 40 -16.04 -15.90 24.73
N PRO A 41 -15.84 -14.57 24.88
CA PRO A 41 -15.37 -14.02 26.14
C PRO A 41 -16.31 -14.44 27.27
N ALA A 42 -15.75 -14.58 28.48
CA ALA A 42 -16.55 -14.90 29.65
C ALA A 42 -17.70 -13.88 29.78
N PRO A 43 -18.90 -14.31 30.18
CA PRO A 43 -20.05 -13.41 30.27
C PRO A 43 -19.73 -12.25 31.23
N GLY A 44 -19.63 -11.04 30.67
CA GLY A 44 -19.26 -9.82 31.39
C GLY A 44 -17.95 -9.17 30.95
N ASP A 45 -17.11 -9.85 30.17
CA ASP A 45 -15.93 -9.28 29.53
C ASP A 45 -16.26 -8.81 28.11
N GLU A 46 -16.02 -7.53 27.83
CA GLU A 46 -16.02 -7.03 26.44
C GLU A 46 -14.70 -7.44 25.77
N PRO A 47 -14.74 -7.87 24.50
CA PRO A 47 -13.53 -8.15 23.74
C PRO A 47 -12.68 -6.89 23.62
N ALA A 48 -11.36 -7.02 23.74
CA ALA A 48 -10.42 -5.90 23.69
C ALA A 48 -10.37 -5.19 22.31
N ILE A 49 -10.75 -5.90 21.24
CA ILE A 49 -10.88 -5.40 19.88
C ILE A 49 -12.14 -6.02 19.30
N THR A 50 -13.07 -5.21 18.81
CA THR A 50 -14.29 -5.68 18.14
C THR A 50 -14.05 -5.88 16.64
N SER A 51 -14.96 -6.59 15.97
CA SER A 51 -14.94 -6.70 14.51
C SER A 51 -15.03 -5.35 13.81
N ASP A 52 -15.76 -4.40 14.42
CA ASP A 52 -15.95 -3.07 13.88
C ASP A 52 -14.66 -2.25 14.01
N ASP A 53 -13.96 -2.34 15.16
CA ASP A 53 -12.65 -1.69 15.34
C ASP A 53 -11.61 -2.21 14.34
N ALA A 54 -11.61 -3.51 14.06
CA ALA A 54 -10.70 -4.10 13.09
C ALA A 54 -11.05 -3.70 11.64
N ALA A 55 -12.34 -3.60 11.31
CA ALA A 55 -12.79 -3.14 10.00
C ALA A 55 -12.44 -1.66 9.76
N ASP A 56 -12.63 -0.81 10.77
CA ASP A 56 -12.27 0.61 10.71
C ASP A 56 -10.74 0.80 10.57
N ALA A 57 -9.95 0.01 11.31
CA ALA A 57 -8.49 0.02 11.16
C ALA A 57 -8.06 -0.38 9.75
N ALA A 58 -8.62 -1.47 9.20
CA ALA A 58 -8.30 -1.91 7.83
C ALA A 58 -8.71 -0.88 6.77
N ALA A 59 -9.83 -0.18 6.96
CA ALA A 59 -10.24 0.91 6.09
C ALA A 59 -9.25 2.10 6.15
N GLY A 60 -8.80 2.46 7.36
CA GLY A 60 -7.80 3.51 7.57
C GLY A 60 -6.47 3.22 6.85
N GLU A 61 -5.98 1.98 6.95
CA GLU A 61 -4.74 1.54 6.29
C GLU A 61 -4.85 1.61 4.75
N VAL A 62 -6.01 1.28 4.18
CA VAL A 62 -6.24 1.39 2.72
C VAL A 62 -6.25 2.84 2.26
N ASP A 63 -6.87 3.72 3.03
CA ASP A 63 -6.90 5.16 2.75
C ASP A 63 -5.50 5.78 2.87
N GLU A 64 -4.72 5.38 3.88
CA GLU A 64 -3.33 5.80 4.08
C GLU A 64 -2.44 5.36 2.93
N PHE A 65 -2.48 4.08 2.55
CA PHE A 65 -1.77 3.56 1.37
C PHE A 65 -2.14 4.34 0.10
N SER A 66 -3.44 4.58 -0.11
CA SER A 66 -3.92 5.33 -1.28
C SER A 66 -3.41 6.77 -1.29
N ALA A 67 -3.35 7.42 -0.12
CA ALA A 67 -2.82 8.76 0.03
C ALA A 67 -1.30 8.80 -0.21
N GLU A 68 -0.56 7.82 0.29
CA GLU A 68 0.89 7.70 0.12
C GLU A 68 1.26 7.50 -1.35
N VAL A 69 0.68 6.49 -2.01
CA VAL A 69 0.91 6.22 -3.43
C VAL A 69 0.60 7.46 -4.27
N ARG A 70 -0.51 8.13 -3.98
CA ARG A 70 -0.88 9.36 -4.69
C ARG A 70 0.10 10.51 -4.42
N GLY A 71 0.62 10.62 -3.21
CA GLY A 71 1.68 11.59 -2.86
C GLY A 71 2.95 11.33 -3.66
N LEU A 72 3.45 10.09 -3.64
CA LEU A 72 4.61 9.65 -4.40
C LEU A 72 4.46 9.94 -5.90
N LEU A 73 3.30 9.64 -6.48
CA LEU A 73 3.01 9.88 -7.89
C LEU A 73 2.86 11.36 -8.25
N ASN A 74 2.33 12.20 -7.35
CA ASN A 74 2.21 13.64 -7.59
C ASN A 74 3.56 14.35 -7.50
N ASP A 75 4.40 13.96 -6.54
CA ASP A 75 5.70 14.59 -6.30
C ASP A 75 6.78 14.10 -7.28
N ALA A 76 6.54 12.97 -7.95
CA ALA A 76 7.41 12.43 -8.98
C ALA A 76 7.52 13.34 -10.21
N SER A 77 8.74 13.45 -10.75
CA SER A 77 8.95 14.07 -12.06
C SER A 77 8.49 13.15 -13.19
N ASP A 78 8.24 13.72 -14.37
CA ASP A 78 7.83 12.95 -15.55
C ASP A 78 8.90 11.93 -15.98
N ALA A 79 10.17 12.23 -15.72
CA ALA A 79 11.29 11.32 -15.94
C ALA A 79 11.28 10.14 -14.96
N ASP A 80 10.98 10.41 -13.69
CA ASP A 80 10.87 9.37 -12.65
C ASP A 80 9.69 8.43 -12.94
N LEU A 81 8.56 8.98 -13.38
CA LEU A 81 7.38 8.19 -13.77
C LEU A 81 7.69 7.25 -14.93
N THR A 82 8.31 7.76 -16.00
CA THR A 82 8.69 6.96 -17.17
C THR A 82 9.72 5.89 -16.79
N SER A 83 10.76 6.27 -16.05
CA SER A 83 11.81 5.32 -15.62
C SER A 83 11.27 4.24 -14.68
N ALA A 84 10.37 4.60 -13.76
CA ALA A 84 9.72 3.63 -12.88
C ALA A 84 8.81 2.68 -13.65
N TYR A 85 8.08 3.20 -14.66
CA TYR A 85 7.23 2.37 -15.50
C TYR A 85 8.06 1.39 -16.34
N GLU A 86 9.17 1.82 -16.92
CA GLU A 86 10.12 0.93 -17.62
C GLU A 86 10.70 -0.15 -16.70
N LYS A 87 11.06 0.22 -15.46
CA LYS A 87 11.57 -0.74 -14.45
C LYS A 87 10.55 -1.80 -14.08
N SER A 88 9.27 -1.46 -14.04
CA SER A 88 8.20 -2.43 -13.82
C SER A 88 8.00 -3.40 -14.98
N GLY A 89 8.70 -3.21 -16.10
CA GLY A 89 8.53 -4.02 -17.32
C GLY A 89 7.21 -3.78 -18.06
N GLY A 90 6.37 -2.85 -17.58
CA GLY A 90 5.02 -2.63 -18.11
C GLY A 90 4.12 -3.85 -17.93
N GLU A 91 4.39 -4.70 -16.93
CA GLU A 91 3.63 -5.93 -16.71
C GLU A 91 2.17 -5.62 -16.35
N VAL A 92 1.26 -6.09 -17.20
CA VAL A 92 -0.18 -6.01 -16.96
C VAL A 92 -0.52 -6.87 -15.75
N GLY A 93 -1.24 -6.30 -14.78
CA GLY A 93 -1.54 -6.95 -13.50
C GLY A 93 -0.54 -6.65 -12.39
N HIS A 94 0.57 -5.96 -12.67
CA HIS A 94 1.46 -5.47 -11.61
C HIS A 94 0.90 -4.15 -11.04
N PRO A 95 0.52 -4.09 -9.74
CA PRO A 95 -0.18 -2.91 -9.20
C PRO A 95 0.61 -1.60 -9.36
N VAL A 96 1.92 -1.65 -9.15
CA VAL A 96 2.82 -0.50 -9.36
C VAL A 96 2.84 -0.03 -10.82
N ALA A 97 2.91 -0.95 -11.79
CA ALA A 97 2.90 -0.62 -13.21
C ALA A 97 1.58 0.05 -13.63
N GLU A 98 0.45 -0.44 -13.12
CA GLU A 98 -0.87 0.12 -13.41
C GLU A 98 -1.06 1.51 -12.82
N ALA A 99 -0.60 1.73 -11.58
CA ALA A 99 -0.62 3.03 -10.93
C ALA A 99 0.23 4.07 -11.68
N LEU A 100 1.44 3.69 -12.07
CA LEU A 100 2.34 4.51 -12.88
C LEU A 100 1.75 4.83 -14.26
N LEU A 101 1.18 3.84 -14.94
CA LEU A 101 0.53 4.03 -16.24
C LEU A 101 -0.67 4.96 -16.15
N GLY A 102 -1.47 4.86 -15.09
CA GLY A 102 -2.60 5.75 -14.83
C GLY A 102 -2.14 7.20 -14.67
N GLU A 103 -1.07 7.43 -13.90
CA GLU A 103 -0.51 8.75 -13.70
C GLU A 103 0.11 9.34 -14.97
N ILE A 104 0.86 8.53 -15.73
CA ILE A 104 1.42 8.92 -17.02
C ILE A 104 0.32 9.36 -18.00
N LYS A 105 -0.78 8.57 -18.09
CA LYS A 105 -1.95 8.92 -18.91
C LYS A 105 -2.61 10.22 -18.43
N ARG A 106 -2.75 10.41 -17.12
CA ARG A 106 -3.30 11.65 -16.52
C ARG A 106 -2.50 12.88 -16.94
N ARG A 107 -1.16 12.76 -16.94
CA ARG A 107 -0.23 13.84 -17.33
C ARG A 107 -0.06 13.98 -18.85
N SER A 108 -0.66 13.10 -19.65
CA SER A 108 -0.49 13.06 -21.11
C SER A 108 0.97 12.95 -21.54
N LEU A 109 1.79 12.23 -20.75
CA LEU A 109 3.16 11.91 -21.13
C LEU A 109 3.07 10.79 -22.16
N GLY A 110 3.36 11.11 -23.42
CA GLY A 110 3.38 10.12 -24.50
C GLY A 110 4.51 9.12 -24.28
N ILE A 111 4.19 7.95 -23.73
CA ILE A 111 5.05 6.77 -23.62
C ILE A 111 4.82 5.81 -24.78
#